data_AF-A0A432MIR4-F1
#
_entry.id   AF-A0A432MIR4-F1
#
_cell.length_a   1.000
_cell.length_b   1.000
_cell.length_c   1.000
_cell.angle_alpha   90.00
_cell.angle_beta   90.00
_cell.angle_gamma   90.00
#
_symmetry.space_group_name_H-M   'P 1'
#
loop_
_entity.id
_entity.type
_entity.pdbx_description
1 polymer ?
#
loop_
_entity_poly.entity_id
_entity_poly.type
_entity_poly.pdbx_seq_one_letter_code
_entity_poly.pdbx_strand_id
1 'polypeptide(L)'
;MDLSRVAASATFYHPNLPDKPWFSRPLRAAPSHPGHPAEALELAIDLSKVPAEGAKVAFRLEGLADSAEPTATFTVPFAFAKAAEIAVTKATEADRAAIGALKLCPVSGEELDSMGGPLKVSRGDQATFICCKGCLEPIQADPDKYLSGGVKPGAAAEHDHQHHE
;
A
#
# COMPACT_ATOMS: atom_id res chain seq x y z
N MET A 1 -5.16 23.72 10.48
CA MET A 1 -4.03 24.53 10.98
C MET A 1 -3.38 25.20 9.77
N ASP A 2 -3.10 26.51 9.81
CA ASP A 2 -2.48 27.21 8.67
C ASP A 2 -0.99 26.84 8.60
N LEU A 3 -0.62 25.91 7.71
CA LEU A 3 0.76 25.45 7.55
C LEU A 3 1.65 26.45 6.79
N SER A 4 1.06 27.54 6.29
CA SER A 4 1.77 28.63 5.59
C SER A 4 2.86 29.30 6.44
N ARG A 5 2.80 29.14 7.77
CA ARG A 5 3.75 29.72 8.73
C ARG A 5 4.74 28.72 9.32
N VAL A 6 4.55 27.43 9.03
CA VAL A 6 5.38 26.35 9.57
C VAL A 6 6.59 26.17 8.65
N ALA A 7 7.79 26.37 9.19
CA ALA A 7 9.01 25.98 8.51
C ALA A 7 9.32 24.53 8.84
N ALA A 8 9.56 23.69 7.82
CA ALA A 8 9.90 22.30 8.06
C ALA A 8 11.01 21.81 7.14
N SER A 9 11.83 20.90 7.66
CA SER A 9 12.89 20.23 6.90
C SER A 9 12.89 18.73 7.18
N ALA A 10 13.31 17.97 6.17
CA ALA A 10 13.52 16.53 6.24
C ALA A 10 15.01 16.24 6.03
N THR A 11 15.63 15.58 7.01
CA THR A 11 17.03 15.15 6.99
C THR A 11 17.09 13.64 6.85
N PHE A 12 17.75 13.18 5.78
CA PHE A 12 17.83 11.78 5.40
C PHE A 12 19.15 11.19 5.91
N TYR A 13 19.10 9.96 6.40
CA TYR A 13 20.24 9.21 6.91
C TYR A 13 20.38 7.90 6.16
N HIS A 14 21.61 7.58 5.77
CA HIS A 14 21.93 6.34 5.08
C HIS A 14 22.22 5.23 6.11
N PRO A 15 21.75 3.98 5.92
CA PRO A 15 21.96 2.89 6.87
C PRO A 15 23.44 2.61 7.17
N ASN A 16 24.33 2.73 6.17
CA ASN A 16 25.77 2.56 6.35
C ASN A 16 26.46 3.72 7.10
N LEU A 17 25.78 4.85 7.31
CA LEU A 17 26.30 6.03 8.00
C LEU A 17 25.19 6.66 8.86
N PRO A 18 24.70 5.96 9.89
CA PRO A 18 23.49 6.34 10.62
C PRO A 18 23.66 7.63 11.43
N ASP A 19 24.88 7.96 11.85
CA ASP A 19 25.18 9.13 12.67
C ASP A 19 25.50 10.39 11.84
N LYS A 20 25.59 10.26 10.51
CA LYS A 20 25.91 11.38 9.61
C LYS A 20 24.72 11.67 8.69
N PRO A 21 24.22 12.92 8.63
CA PRO A 21 23.17 13.27 7.69
C PRO A 21 23.67 13.07 6.27
N TRP A 22 22.90 12.32 5.48
CA TRP A 22 23.18 12.09 4.08
C TRP A 22 22.87 13.35 3.27
N PHE A 23 21.68 13.93 3.46
CA PHE A 23 21.29 15.24 2.95
C PHE A 23 20.06 15.78 3.71
N SER A 24 19.79 17.08 3.59
CA SER A 24 18.59 17.71 4.17
C SER A 24 17.90 18.58 3.12
N ARG A 25 16.57 18.62 3.15
CA ARG A 25 15.76 19.44 2.22
C ARG A 25 14.58 20.08 2.95
N PRO A 26 14.23 21.34 2.61
CA PRO A 26 13.02 21.97 3.13
C PRO A 26 11.77 21.30 2.55
N LEU A 27 10.76 21.11 3.39
CA LEU A 27 9.41 20.76 2.94
C LEU A 27 8.69 22.00 2.42
N ARG A 28 7.78 21.83 1.48
CA ARG A 28 6.96 22.92 0.92
C ARG A 28 5.50 22.66 1.25
N ALA A 29 4.71 23.72 1.36
CA ALA A 29 3.25 23.58 1.40
C ALA A 29 2.77 22.88 0.13
N ALA A 30 1.96 21.82 0.30
CA ALA A 30 1.28 21.17 -0.80
C ALA A 30 0.34 22.17 -1.50
N PRO A 31 0.11 22.02 -2.82
CA PRO A 31 -0.77 22.91 -3.56
C PRO A 31 -2.16 22.96 -2.93
N SER A 32 -2.59 24.18 -2.60
CA SER A 32 -3.93 24.47 -2.07
C SER A 32 -4.92 24.72 -3.20
N HIS A 33 -6.18 24.36 -2.98
CA HIS A 33 -7.29 24.73 -3.86
C HIS A 33 -7.93 26.04 -3.36
N PRO A 34 -8.53 26.86 -4.25
CA PRO A 34 -9.21 28.09 -3.83
C PRO A 34 -10.23 27.81 -2.72
N GLY A 35 -10.11 28.54 -1.60
CA GLY A 35 -10.96 28.36 -0.42
C GLY A 35 -10.51 27.30 0.59
N HIS A 36 -9.43 26.55 0.33
CA HIS A 36 -8.87 25.58 1.26
C HIS A 36 -7.38 25.87 1.50
N PRO A 37 -6.93 26.12 2.74
CA PRO A 37 -5.50 26.32 3.02
C PRO A 37 -4.70 25.05 2.74
N ALA A 38 -3.37 25.19 2.60
CA ALA A 38 -2.50 24.03 2.49
C ALA A 38 -2.48 23.28 3.83
N GLU A 39 -3.03 22.07 3.85
CA GLU A 39 -3.11 21.22 5.05
C GLU A 39 -2.02 20.14 5.08
N ALA A 40 -1.13 20.12 4.09
CA ALA A 40 -0.01 19.19 4.01
C ALA A 40 1.29 19.90 3.63
N LEU A 41 2.41 19.32 4.07
CA LEU A 41 3.77 19.67 3.66
C LEU A 41 4.34 18.51 2.82
N GLU A 42 4.93 18.81 1.67
CA GLU A 42 5.44 17.82 0.73
C GLU A 42 6.90 18.09 0.33
N LEU A 43 7.57 17.03 -0.12
CA LEU A 43 8.91 17.08 -0.69
C LEU A 43 9.01 16.11 -1.87
N ALA A 44 9.20 16.65 -3.07
CA ALA A 44 9.53 15.85 -4.25
C ALA A 44 11.00 15.42 -4.19
N ILE A 45 11.23 14.11 -4.24
CA ILE A 45 12.54 13.47 -4.14
C ILE A 45 12.67 12.37 -5.19
N ASP A 46 13.83 12.31 -5.86
CA ASP A 46 14.23 11.14 -6.64
C ASP A 46 14.69 10.02 -5.70
N LEU A 47 14.02 8.87 -5.80
CA LEU A 47 14.26 7.74 -4.92
C LEU A 47 15.29 6.74 -5.48
N SER A 48 15.86 7.00 -6.66
CA SER A 48 16.73 6.07 -7.39
C SER A 48 18.05 5.74 -6.67
N LYS A 49 18.46 6.56 -5.70
CA LYS A 49 19.66 6.34 -4.88
C LYS A 49 19.36 5.86 -3.47
N VAL A 50 18.10 5.86 -3.05
CA VAL A 50 17.70 5.50 -1.68
C VAL A 50 17.78 3.98 -1.53
N PRO A 51 18.45 3.46 -0.48
CA PRO A 51 18.50 2.02 -0.25
C PRO A 51 17.11 1.45 0.06
N ALA A 52 16.91 0.19 -0.33
CA ALA A 52 15.62 -0.50 -0.21
C ALA A 52 15.07 -0.51 1.24
N GLU A 53 15.98 -0.63 2.21
CA GLU A 53 15.68 -0.72 3.63
C GLU A 53 16.70 0.06 4.47
N GLY A 54 16.33 0.38 5.71
CA GLY A 54 17.24 0.93 6.72
C GLY A 54 17.55 2.43 6.60
N ALA A 55 17.04 3.13 5.58
CA ALA A 55 17.07 4.58 5.55
C ALA A 55 16.20 5.18 6.67
N LYS A 56 16.58 6.35 7.18
CA LYS A 56 15.79 7.08 8.18
C LYS A 56 15.60 8.52 7.75
N VAL A 57 14.48 9.12 8.13
CA VAL A 57 14.18 10.53 7.84
C VAL A 57 13.81 11.21 9.15
N ALA A 58 14.61 12.20 9.54
CA ALA A 58 14.31 13.08 10.66
C ALA A 58 13.60 14.33 10.14
N PHE A 59 12.40 14.57 10.63
CA PHE A 59 11.62 15.78 10.35
C PHE A 59 11.82 16.77 11.48
N ARG A 60 12.08 18.02 11.12
CA ARG A 60 12.10 19.16 12.04
C ARG A 60 11.06 20.16 11.59
N LEU A 61 10.13 20.50 12.49
CA LEU A 61 9.09 21.50 12.29
C LEU A 61 9.33 22.65 13.26
N GLU A 62 9.18 23.87 12.78
CA GLU A 62 9.33 25.11 13.52
C GLU A 62 8.13 26.03 13.26
N GLY A 63 7.78 26.84 14.26
CA GLY A 63 6.63 27.73 14.18
C GLY A 63 5.31 27.01 14.49
N LEU A 64 5.35 25.99 15.36
CA LEU A 64 4.14 25.34 15.87
C LEU A 64 3.33 26.33 16.72
N ALA A 65 2.01 26.14 16.74
CA ALA A 65 1.08 27.05 17.41
C ALA A 65 1.24 27.05 18.95
N ASP A 66 1.81 25.98 19.51
CA ASP A 66 2.16 25.93 20.92
C ASP A 66 3.41 26.79 21.18
N SER A 67 3.25 27.84 21.99
CA SER A 67 4.36 28.77 22.28
C SER A 67 5.37 28.22 23.29
N ALA A 68 5.03 27.18 24.05
CA ALA A 68 5.96 26.52 24.96
C ALA A 68 6.85 25.50 24.21
N GLU A 69 6.31 24.88 23.16
CA GLU A 69 7.02 23.93 22.30
C GLU A 69 6.89 24.32 20.81
N PRO A 70 7.54 25.41 20.37
CA PRO A 70 7.39 25.92 19.00
C PRO A 70 8.10 25.05 17.94
N THR A 71 8.79 23.99 18.38
CA THR A 71 9.58 23.09 17.55
C THR A 71 9.27 21.64 17.87
N ALA A 72 9.03 20.83 16.85
CA ALA A 72 8.97 19.37 16.99
C ALA A 72 10.05 18.72 16.11
N THR A 73 10.64 17.64 16.62
CA THR A 73 11.55 16.80 15.84
C THR A 73 11.19 15.34 16.06
N PHE A 74 11.08 14.59 14.97
CA PHE A 74 10.81 13.16 15.03
C PHE A 74 11.49 12.44 13.87
N THR A 75 11.85 11.18 14.09
CA THR A 75 12.53 10.34 13.09
C THR A 75 11.66 9.16 12.73
N VAL A 76 11.46 8.95 11.43
CA VAL A 76 10.73 7.81 10.90
C VAL A 76 11.67 6.89 10.12
N PRO A 77 11.45 5.57 10.15
CA PRO A 77 12.08 4.67 9.20
C PRO A 77 11.52 4.93 7.79
N PHE A 78 12.40 4.88 6.79
CA PHE A 78 12.04 4.89 5.39
C PHE A 78 12.38 3.54 4.79
N ALA A 79 11.37 2.88 4.24
CA ALA A 79 11.51 1.62 3.53
C ALA A 79 10.59 1.64 2.31
N PHE A 80 11.04 1.01 1.24
CA PHE A 80 10.14 0.72 0.13
C PHE A 80 9.20 -0.40 0.56
N ALA A 81 7.91 -0.28 0.22
CA ALA A 81 7.00 -1.40 0.40
C ALA A 81 7.56 -2.59 -0.38
N LYS A 82 7.83 -3.70 0.31
CA LYS A 82 8.20 -4.95 -0.36
C LYS A 82 7.06 -5.28 -1.30
N ALA A 83 7.36 -5.48 -2.59
CA ALA A 83 6.37 -5.97 -3.54
C ALA A 83 5.77 -7.25 -2.94
N ALA A 84 4.46 -7.23 -2.68
CA ALA A 84 3.83 -8.38 -2.06
C ALA A 84 4.07 -9.60 -2.95
N GLU A 85 4.50 -10.69 -2.31
CA GLU A 85 4.78 -11.95 -3.00
C GLU A 85 3.45 -12.58 -3.41
N ILE A 86 3.44 -13.23 -4.58
CA ILE A 86 2.26 -13.93 -5.05
C ILE A 86 2.10 -15.20 -4.23
N ALA A 87 1.04 -15.28 -3.44
CA ALA A 87 0.66 -16.48 -2.71
C ALA A 87 -0.46 -17.21 -3.46
N VAL A 88 -0.33 -18.54 -3.54
CA VAL A 88 -1.33 -19.40 -4.18
C VAL A 88 -1.84 -20.40 -3.16
N THR A 89 -3.15 -20.40 -2.97
CA THR A 89 -3.86 -21.33 -2.08
C THR A 89 -5.00 -21.99 -2.82
N LYS A 90 -5.45 -23.15 -2.34
CA LYS A 90 -6.70 -23.72 -2.84
C LYS A 90 -7.85 -22.84 -2.37
N ALA A 91 -8.80 -22.55 -3.24
CA ALA A 91 -9.98 -21.81 -2.81
C ALA A 91 -10.78 -22.64 -1.79
N THR A 92 -11.45 -21.92 -0.90
CA THR A 92 -12.22 -22.51 0.19
C THR A 92 -13.71 -22.23 0.01
N GLU A 93 -14.51 -22.90 0.84
CA GLU A 93 -15.95 -22.66 1.02
C GLU A 93 -16.31 -21.16 1.13
N ALA A 94 -15.48 -20.39 1.83
CA ALA A 94 -15.66 -18.95 2.04
C ALA A 94 -15.48 -18.11 0.76
N ASP A 95 -14.76 -18.65 -0.23
CA ASP A 95 -14.46 -17.97 -1.48
C ASP A 95 -15.55 -18.18 -2.54
N ARG A 96 -16.56 -19.03 -2.30
CA ARG A 96 -17.59 -19.40 -3.30
C ARG A 96 -18.34 -18.21 -3.89
N ALA A 97 -18.71 -17.23 -3.07
CA ALA A 97 -19.41 -16.04 -3.55
C ALA A 97 -18.54 -15.25 -4.53
N ALA A 98 -17.24 -15.17 -4.24
CA ALA A 98 -16.27 -14.47 -5.06
C ALA A 98 -15.94 -15.23 -6.37
N ILE A 99 -15.82 -16.56 -6.30
CA ILE A 99 -15.70 -17.43 -7.47
C ILE A 99 -16.92 -17.29 -8.38
N GLY A 100 -18.13 -17.31 -7.80
CA GLY A 100 -19.38 -17.17 -8.52
C GLY A 100 -19.59 -15.77 -9.13
N ALA A 101 -19.00 -14.73 -8.55
CA ALA A 101 -18.98 -13.40 -9.13
C ALA A 101 -18.06 -13.31 -10.34
N LEU A 102 -16.90 -13.99 -10.29
CA LEU A 102 -15.90 -13.99 -11.36
C LEU A 102 -16.32 -14.90 -12.54
N LYS A 103 -16.89 -16.07 -12.25
CA LYS A 103 -17.39 -17.12 -13.18
C LYS A 103 -16.33 -17.75 -14.08
N LEU A 104 -15.55 -16.92 -14.78
CA LEU A 104 -14.53 -17.32 -15.76
C LEU A 104 -13.14 -16.94 -15.30
N CYS A 105 -12.15 -17.74 -15.68
CA CYS A 105 -10.75 -17.51 -15.42
C CYS A 105 -10.30 -16.23 -16.16
N PRO A 106 -9.70 -15.24 -15.47
CA PRO A 106 -9.26 -13.99 -16.09
C PRO A 106 -8.07 -14.18 -17.05
N VAL A 107 -7.43 -15.35 -16.99
CA VAL A 107 -6.29 -15.70 -17.84
C VAL A 107 -6.75 -16.45 -19.10
N SER A 108 -7.49 -17.55 -18.93
CA SER A 108 -7.90 -18.42 -20.05
C SER A 108 -9.31 -18.18 -20.58
N GLY A 109 -10.18 -17.51 -19.80
CA GLY A 109 -11.59 -17.31 -20.13
C GLY A 109 -12.49 -18.53 -19.87
N GLU A 110 -11.95 -19.62 -19.31
CA GLU A 110 -12.69 -20.86 -19.04
C GLU A 110 -13.35 -20.86 -17.66
N GLU A 111 -14.28 -21.78 -17.42
CA GLU A 111 -14.94 -21.90 -16.11
C GLU A 111 -13.96 -22.28 -15.00
N LEU A 112 -14.03 -21.55 -13.88
CA LEU A 112 -13.11 -21.70 -12.74
C LEU A 112 -13.18 -23.08 -12.08
N ASP A 113 -14.32 -23.77 -12.17
CA ASP A 113 -14.55 -25.06 -11.53
C ASP A 113 -14.20 -26.26 -12.44
N SER A 114 -13.95 -26.03 -13.74
CA SER A 114 -13.85 -27.10 -14.73
C SER A 114 -12.62 -28.01 -14.59
N MET A 115 -11.63 -27.64 -13.77
CA MET A 115 -10.29 -28.27 -13.76
C MET A 115 -9.85 -28.79 -12.36
N GLY A 116 -10.80 -29.12 -11.48
CA GLY A 116 -10.51 -29.67 -10.15
C GLY A 116 -10.52 -28.65 -9.01
N GLY A 117 -11.20 -27.52 -9.24
CA GLY A 117 -11.46 -26.47 -8.27
C GLY A 117 -10.54 -25.24 -8.42
N PRO A 118 -11.07 -24.02 -8.20
CA PRO A 118 -10.30 -22.80 -8.38
C PRO A 118 -9.16 -22.65 -7.37
N LEU A 119 -8.07 -22.04 -7.84
CA LEU A 119 -6.96 -21.61 -7.01
C LEU A 119 -7.07 -20.11 -6.74
N LYS A 120 -6.92 -19.72 -5.47
CA LYS A 120 -6.86 -18.33 -5.05
C LYS A 120 -5.43 -17.84 -5.18
N VAL A 121 -5.25 -16.77 -5.95
CA VAL A 121 -3.97 -16.09 -6.15
C VAL A 121 -4.07 -14.71 -5.53
N SER A 122 -3.23 -14.42 -4.54
CA SER A 122 -3.24 -13.15 -3.82
C SER A 122 -1.88 -12.46 -3.90
N ARG A 123 -1.91 -11.13 -4.00
CA ARG A 123 -0.76 -10.24 -3.93
C ARG A 123 -1.14 -9.01 -3.10
N GLY A 124 -0.65 -8.93 -1.88
CA GLY A 124 -1.04 -7.85 -0.94
C GLY A 124 -2.54 -7.91 -0.66
N ASP A 125 -3.23 -6.78 -0.82
CA ASP A 125 -4.67 -6.64 -0.60
C ASP A 125 -5.54 -7.05 -1.81
N GLN A 126 -4.92 -7.53 -2.90
CA GLN A 126 -5.63 -7.96 -4.09
C GLN A 126 -5.61 -9.49 -4.21
N ALA A 127 -6.73 -10.09 -4.57
CA ALA A 127 -6.79 -11.51 -4.89
C ALA A 127 -7.68 -11.78 -6.11
N THR A 128 -7.38 -12.85 -6.84
CA THR A 128 -8.20 -13.37 -7.93
C THR A 128 -8.25 -14.89 -7.87
N PHE A 129 -9.09 -15.50 -8.69
CA PHE A 129 -9.20 -16.94 -8.81
C PHE A 129 -8.82 -17.38 -10.22
N ILE A 130 -8.13 -18.52 -10.30
CA ILE A 130 -7.75 -19.15 -11.57
C ILE A 130 -8.20 -20.60 -11.61
N CYS A 131 -8.45 -21.11 -12.82
CA CYS A 131 -8.90 -22.48 -13.03
C CYS A 131 -7.79 -23.52 -12.82
N CYS A 132 -6.51 -23.17 -13.02
CA CYS A 132 -5.41 -24.14 -12.95
C CYS A 132 -4.05 -23.48 -12.68
N LYS A 133 -3.04 -24.29 -12.32
CA LYS A 133 -1.66 -23.81 -12.11
C LYS A 133 -1.02 -23.20 -13.37
N GLY A 134 -1.43 -23.62 -14.56
CA GLY A 134 -0.91 -23.03 -15.82
C GLY A 134 -1.29 -21.56 -16.00
N CYS A 135 -2.37 -21.11 -15.35
CA CYS A 135 -2.76 -19.70 -15.34
C CYS A 135 -1.92 -18.86 -14.36
N LEU A 136 -1.02 -19.45 -13.58
CA LEU A 136 -0.19 -18.72 -12.63
C LEU A 136 0.98 -17.98 -13.31
N GLU A 137 1.63 -18.59 -14.31
CA GLU A 137 2.73 -17.97 -15.06
C GLU A 137 2.40 -16.59 -15.62
N PRO A 138 1.28 -16.39 -16.34
CA PRO A 138 0.92 -15.06 -16.84
C PRO A 138 0.61 -14.06 -15.71
N ILE A 139 0.09 -14.51 -14.57
CA ILE A 139 -0.13 -13.64 -13.40
C ILE A 139 1.20 -13.27 -12.74
N GLN A 140 2.20 -14.16 -12.72
CA GLN A 140 3.54 -13.84 -12.24
C GLN A 140 4.27 -12.86 -13.17
N ALA A 141 4.02 -12.97 -14.49
CA ALA A 141 4.60 -12.09 -15.48
C ALA A 141 4.00 -10.67 -15.44
N ASP A 142 2.69 -10.53 -15.19
CA ASP A 142 2.00 -9.25 -15.15
C ASP A 142 0.88 -9.21 -14.09
N PRO A 143 1.24 -9.21 -12.79
CA PRO A 143 0.26 -9.31 -11.71
C PRO A 143 -0.70 -8.13 -11.68
N ASP A 144 -0.23 -6.94 -12.02
CA ASP A 144 -1.05 -5.73 -12.03
C ASP A 144 -2.17 -5.82 -13.07
N LYS A 145 -1.94 -6.46 -14.22
CA LYS A 145 -2.99 -6.69 -15.23
C LYS A 145 -4.10 -7.63 -14.76
N TYR A 146 -3.76 -8.72 -14.06
CA TYR A 146 -4.72 -9.78 -13.71
C TYR A 146 -5.34 -9.64 -12.32
N LEU A 147 -4.74 -8.82 -11.44
CA LEU A 147 -5.23 -8.55 -10.08
C LEU A 147 -5.96 -7.19 -9.98
N SER A 148 -5.86 -6.33 -10.99
CA SER A 148 -6.63 -5.08 -11.09
C SER A 148 -8.11 -5.38 -11.38
N GLY A 149 -8.89 -5.43 -10.31
CA GLY A 149 -10.29 -5.88 -10.32
C GLY A 149 -10.56 -7.01 -9.31
N GLY A 150 -9.53 -7.42 -8.57
CA GLY A 150 -9.57 -8.53 -7.64
C GLY A 150 -10.60 -8.43 -6.51
N VAL A 151 -11.02 -9.61 -6.06
CA VAL A 151 -11.80 -9.84 -4.85
C VAL A 151 -10.91 -9.51 -3.66
N LYS A 152 -11.37 -8.64 -2.76
CA LYS A 152 -10.65 -8.37 -1.50
C LYS A 152 -10.50 -9.67 -0.70
N PRO A 153 -9.29 -10.11 -0.35
CA PRO A 153 -9.09 -11.29 0.47
C PRO A 153 -9.49 -10.96 1.92
N GLY A 154 -10.77 -11.15 2.24
CA GLY A 154 -11.27 -10.99 3.60
C GLY A 154 -12.57 -10.20 3.66
N ALA A 155 -13.68 -10.83 3.30
CA ALA A 155 -14.89 -10.66 4.08
C ALA A 155 -14.93 -11.86 5.03
N ALA A 156 -14.38 -11.69 6.24
CA ALA A 156 -14.75 -12.58 7.32
C ALA A 156 -16.27 -12.55 7.42
N ALA A 157 -16.89 -13.72 7.39
CA ALA A 157 -18.31 -13.88 7.55
C ALA A 157 -18.74 -13.27 8.89
N GLU A 158 -19.38 -12.11 8.84
CA GLU A 158 -20.34 -11.70 9.86
C GLU A 158 -21.57 -12.59 9.63
N HIS A 159 -21.68 -13.67 10.41
CA HIS A 159 -22.92 -14.43 10.51
C HIS A 159 -23.91 -13.59 11.32
N ASP A 160 -24.71 -12.78 10.63
CA ASP A 160 -26.02 -12.39 11.11
C ASP A 160 -26.91 -13.65 11.09
N HIS A 161 -27.22 -14.15 12.27
CA HIS A 161 -28.32 -15.09 12.45
C HIS A 161 -29.46 -14.34 13.14
N GLN A 162 -30.29 -13.67 12.33
CA GLN A 162 -31.68 -13.42 12.68
C GLN A 162 -32.54 -14.65 12.37
N HIS A 163 -32.99 -15.32 13.43
CA HIS A 163 -34.20 -16.15 13.49
C HIS A 163 -34.78 -15.91 14.91
N HIS A 164 -35.89 -15.17 15.07
CA HIS A 164 -37.26 -15.71 15.27
C HIS A 164 -37.23 -16.93 16.21
N GLU A 165 -37.77 -16.90 17.44
CA GLU A 165 -39.15 -16.55 17.86
C GLU A 165 -39.23 -15.93 19.27
#